data_AF-A0A1G2QHY4-F1
#
_entry.id   AF-A0A1G2QHY4-F1
#
_cell.length_a   1.000
_cell.length_b   1.000
_cell.length_c   1.000
_cell.angle_alpha   90.00
_cell.angle_beta   90.00
_cell.angle_gamma   90.00
#
_symmetry.space_group_name_H-M   'P 1'
#
loop_
_entity.id
_entity.type
_entity.pdbx_description
1 polymer ?
#
loop_
_entity_poly.entity_id
_entity_poly.type
_entity_poly.pdbx_seq_one_letter_code
_entity_poly.pdbx_strand_id
1 'polypeptide(L)'
;MSKYPNTLGRIEAVWNRLGGEEGVDRFLRGIVEIKILKHTVDLGAPPHLPFDDAEVVKHDGKGVVEIELRSDDNLYIDGKKVILHLSERQMGDNRVIGHELRQELEGGDQVLLNSNVLDYLYDHPELSPEHWKQNEQGETHYIFFWGSIFRDPSNGLLCVRFLFWDDGGLDRDYRWLDYDWDRQDPSASVASN
;
A
#
# COMPACT_ATOMS: atom_id res chain seq x y z
N MET A 1 -11.02 31.31 -6.91
CA MET A 1 -10.91 31.71 -8.33
C MET A 1 -10.02 30.70 -9.04
N SER A 2 -10.53 29.99 -10.05
CA SER A 2 -9.68 29.13 -10.88
C SER A 2 -8.65 29.99 -11.60
N LYS A 3 -7.37 29.59 -11.55
CA LYS A 3 -6.27 30.33 -12.19
C LYS A 3 -6.42 30.35 -13.73
N TYR A 4 -7.26 29.47 -14.30
CA TYR A 4 -7.50 29.36 -15.74
C TYR A 4 -8.97 29.00 -16.02
N PRO A 5 -9.84 29.99 -16.32
CA PRO A 5 -11.28 29.77 -16.47
C PRO A 5 -11.73 29.35 -17.89
N ASN A 6 -10.80 29.09 -18.82
CA ASN A 6 -11.10 28.70 -20.20
C ASN A 6 -10.21 27.51 -20.64
N THR A 7 -10.78 26.53 -21.33
CA THR A 7 -10.11 25.36 -21.93
C THR A 7 -8.86 25.74 -22.73
N LEU A 8 -8.90 26.83 -23.51
CA LEU A 8 -7.75 27.26 -24.32
C LEU A 8 -6.56 27.67 -23.45
N GLY A 9 -6.81 28.42 -22.36
CA GLY A 9 -5.76 28.84 -21.43
C GLY A 9 -5.19 27.66 -20.62
N ARG A 10 -5.97 26.60 -20.38
CA ARG A 10 -5.46 25.36 -19.76
C ARG A 10 -4.52 24.61 -20.71
N ILE A 11 -4.85 24.54 -22.00
CA ILE A 11 -4.00 23.91 -23.02
C ILE A 11 -2.68 24.67 -23.15
N GLU A 12 -2.72 26.00 -23.20
CA GLU A 12 -1.53 26.85 -23.28
C GLU A 12 -0.63 26.71 -22.04
N ALA A 13 -1.22 26.59 -20.85
CA ALA A 13 -0.45 26.34 -19.63
C ALA A 13 0.26 24.97 -19.65
N VAL A 14 -0.38 23.92 -20.18
CA VAL A 14 0.25 22.60 -20.36
C VAL A 14 1.38 22.66 -21.38
N TRP A 15 1.15 23.30 -22.53
CA TRP A 15 2.16 23.53 -23.57
C TRP A 15 3.42 24.19 -23.00
N ASN A 16 3.25 25.27 -22.25
CA ASN A 16 4.36 25.97 -21.61
C ASN A 16 5.08 25.11 -20.56
N ARG A 17 4.34 24.30 -19.79
CA ARG A 17 4.92 23.43 -18.77
C ARG A 17 5.71 22.26 -19.36
N LEU A 18 5.38 21.83 -20.58
CA LEU A 18 6.16 20.86 -21.33
C LEU A 18 7.44 21.45 -21.93
N GLY A 19 7.60 22.77 -21.94
CA GLY A 19 8.74 23.45 -22.57
C GLY A 19 8.46 24.02 -23.96
N GLY A 20 7.19 24.24 -24.31
CA GLY A 20 6.81 24.77 -25.61
C GLY A 20 6.66 23.69 -26.68
N GLU A 21 6.78 24.09 -27.95
CA GLU A 21 6.57 23.22 -29.12
C GLU A 21 7.48 21.99 -29.10
N GLU A 22 8.77 22.18 -28.82
CA GLU A 22 9.75 21.09 -28.72
C GLU A 22 9.38 20.07 -27.62
N GLY A 23 8.91 20.57 -26.48
CA GLY A 23 8.46 19.76 -25.37
C GLY A 23 7.24 18.91 -25.71
N VAL A 24 6.26 19.53 -26.38
CA VAL A 24 5.05 18.84 -26.87
C VAL A 24 5.41 17.80 -27.93
N ASP A 25 6.27 18.13 -28.88
CA ASP A 25 6.75 17.19 -29.90
C ASP A 25 7.44 15.98 -29.28
N ARG A 26 8.28 16.20 -28.26
CA ARG A 26 8.92 15.11 -27.53
C ARG A 26 7.90 14.26 -26.78
N PHE A 27 6.89 14.86 -26.16
CA PHE A 27 5.83 14.13 -25.47
C PHE A 27 5.02 13.27 -26.45
N LEU A 28 4.59 13.84 -27.58
CA LEU A 28 3.82 13.13 -28.61
C LEU A 28 4.61 12.01 -29.29
N ARG A 29 5.94 12.11 -29.34
CA ARG A 29 6.84 11.05 -29.84
C ARG A 29 7.18 9.99 -28.79
N GLY A 30 6.66 10.09 -27.57
CA GLY A 30 6.98 9.17 -26.46
C GLY A 30 8.40 9.31 -25.90
N ILE A 31 9.06 10.45 -26.15
CA ILE A 31 10.42 10.74 -25.64
C ILE A 31 10.36 11.24 -24.19
N VAL A 32 9.23 11.83 -23.77
CA VAL A 32 8.95 12.23 -22.38
C VAL A 32 7.57 11.76 -21.97
N GLU A 33 7.36 11.54 -20.67
CA GLU A 33 6.09 11.11 -20.09
C GLU A 33 5.63 12.07 -18.98
N ILE A 34 4.31 12.17 -18.77
CA ILE A 34 3.73 12.91 -17.65
C ILE A 34 3.44 11.90 -16.55
N LYS A 35 4.05 12.07 -15.38
CA LYS A 35 3.75 11.28 -14.18
C LYS A 35 2.90 12.07 -13.21
N ILE A 36 1.96 11.38 -12.58
CA ILE A 36 1.31 11.89 -11.37
C ILE A 36 2.38 11.81 -10.27
N LEU A 37 2.71 12.95 -9.68
CA LEU A 37 3.76 13.02 -8.65
C LEU A 37 3.20 12.87 -7.24
N LYS A 38 1.89 13.06 -7.07
CA LYS A 38 1.22 12.98 -5.77
C LYS A 38 -0.03 12.15 -5.91
N HIS A 39 -0.05 11.06 -5.18
CA HIS A 39 -1.17 10.17 -5.07
C HIS A 39 -1.83 10.39 -3.71
N THR A 40 -3.13 10.12 -3.62
CA THR A 40 -3.88 10.31 -2.37
C THR A 40 -4.78 9.12 -2.11
N VAL A 41 -4.82 8.67 -0.86
CA VAL A 41 -5.65 7.53 -0.41
C VAL A 41 -6.55 8.01 0.72
N ASP A 42 -7.85 7.74 0.66
CA ASP A 42 -8.77 7.97 1.78
C ASP A 42 -8.73 6.76 2.72
N LEU A 43 -8.04 6.89 3.85
CA LEU A 43 -7.93 5.85 4.86
C LEU A 43 -9.23 5.66 5.66
N GLY A 44 -10.20 6.58 5.56
CA GLY A 44 -11.50 6.47 6.22
C GLY A 44 -12.61 5.90 5.33
N ALA A 45 -12.33 5.68 4.04
CA ALA A 45 -13.28 5.05 3.13
C ALA A 45 -13.55 3.58 3.54
N PRO A 46 -14.76 3.05 3.33
CA PRO A 46 -15.04 1.64 3.59
C PRO A 46 -14.06 0.73 2.82
N PRO A 47 -13.44 -0.26 3.47
CA PRO A 47 -12.48 -1.14 2.80
C PRO A 47 -13.16 -2.09 1.81
N HIS A 48 -12.43 -2.51 0.78
CA HIS A 48 -12.86 -3.68 0.01
C HIS A 48 -12.78 -4.93 0.90
N LEU A 49 -13.84 -5.74 0.81
CA LEU A 49 -13.93 -6.99 1.54
C LEU A 49 -13.02 -8.05 0.90
N PRO A 50 -12.39 -8.94 1.69
CA PRO A 50 -11.59 -10.03 1.16
C PRO A 50 -12.41 -11.09 0.41
N PHE A 51 -13.69 -11.24 0.76
CA PHE A 51 -14.66 -12.14 0.14
C PHE A 51 -16.07 -11.64 0.44
N ASP A 52 -17.06 -12.20 -0.26
CA ASP A 52 -18.48 -11.85 -0.08
C ASP A 52 -18.91 -12.09 1.37
N ASP A 53 -19.76 -11.20 1.90
CA ASP A 53 -20.31 -11.25 3.25
C ASP A 53 -19.30 -11.10 4.42
N ALA A 54 -18.01 -10.86 4.15
CA ALA A 54 -17.04 -10.60 5.23
C ALA A 54 -17.46 -9.36 6.05
N GLU A 55 -17.38 -9.46 7.37
CA GLU A 55 -17.65 -8.36 8.29
C GLU A 55 -16.37 -7.58 8.62
N VAL A 56 -16.43 -6.25 8.58
CA VAL A 56 -15.32 -5.40 9.05
C VAL A 56 -15.34 -5.36 10.57
N VAL A 57 -14.36 -6.02 11.20
CA VAL A 57 -14.18 -6.01 12.67
C VAL A 57 -13.40 -4.77 13.11
N LYS A 58 -12.41 -4.38 12.30
CA LYS A 58 -11.51 -3.26 12.58
C LYS A 58 -11.06 -2.63 11.27
N HIS A 59 -11.02 -1.31 11.26
CA HIS A 59 -10.47 -0.52 10.16
C HIS A 59 -9.90 0.79 10.71
N ASP A 60 -8.59 0.81 10.93
CA ASP A 60 -7.85 1.96 11.44
C ASP A 60 -7.52 2.93 10.31
N GLY A 61 -7.45 4.23 10.62
CA GLY A 61 -7.17 5.27 9.64
C GLY A 61 -8.37 6.19 9.41
N LYS A 62 -8.07 7.46 9.11
CA LYS A 62 -9.08 8.49 8.87
C LYS A 62 -8.56 9.51 7.87
N GLY A 63 -9.45 9.99 7.01
CA GLY A 63 -9.16 11.08 6.09
C GLY A 63 -8.20 10.68 4.97
N VAL A 64 -7.82 11.69 4.20
CA VAL A 64 -7.00 11.53 3.00
C VAL A 64 -5.54 11.77 3.33
N VAL A 65 -4.68 10.82 2.96
CA VAL A 65 -3.21 10.90 3.10
C VAL A 65 -2.56 11.01 1.73
N GLU A 66 -1.41 11.68 1.66
CA GLU A 66 -0.55 11.67 0.47
C GLU A 66 0.34 10.42 0.48
N ILE A 67 0.39 9.71 -0.65
CA ILE A 67 1.29 8.57 -0.87
C ILE A 67 2.25 8.89 -2.01
N GLU A 68 3.53 8.56 -1.82
CA GLU A 68 4.57 8.79 -2.82
C GLU A 68 5.69 7.76 -2.75
N LEU A 69 6.10 7.24 -3.91
CA LEU A 69 7.37 6.52 -4.05
C LEU A 69 8.47 7.55 -4.31
N ARG A 70 9.52 7.56 -3.48
CA ARG A 70 10.63 8.50 -3.62
C ARG A 70 11.83 7.87 -4.32
N SER A 71 12.82 8.70 -4.67
CA SER A 71 14.01 8.31 -5.43
C SER A 71 14.93 7.31 -4.73
N ASP A 72 14.73 7.07 -3.44
CA ASP A 72 15.44 6.08 -2.63
C ASP A 72 14.74 4.71 -2.61
N ASP A 73 13.82 4.48 -3.55
CA ASP A 73 12.99 3.27 -3.66
C ASP A 73 12.22 2.99 -2.37
N ASN A 74 11.68 4.02 -1.72
CA ASN A 74 10.87 3.86 -0.52
C ASN A 74 9.52 4.53 -0.68
N LEU A 75 8.49 3.86 -0.16
CA LEU A 75 7.13 4.37 -0.08
C LEU A 75 6.98 5.26 1.14
N TYR A 76 6.33 6.41 0.96
CA TYR A 76 6.03 7.35 2.02
C TYR A 76 4.53 7.64 2.09
N ILE A 77 4.01 7.78 3.31
CA ILE A 77 2.65 8.22 3.60
C ILE A 77 2.74 9.46 4.50
N ASP A 78 2.19 10.58 4.05
CA ASP A 78 2.32 11.91 4.70
C ASP A 78 3.77 12.25 5.11
N GLY A 79 4.70 11.90 4.23
CA GLY A 79 6.13 12.12 4.42
C GLY A 79 6.82 11.17 5.40
N LYS A 80 6.12 10.19 5.96
CA LYS A 80 6.68 9.11 6.79
C LYS A 80 6.98 7.88 5.96
N LYS A 81 8.17 7.31 6.14
CA LYS A 81 8.57 6.07 5.45
C LYS A 81 7.69 4.91 5.92
N VAL A 82 7.16 4.15 4.96
CA VAL A 82 6.52 2.86 5.23
C VAL A 82 7.62 1.83 5.47
N ILE A 83 7.45 1.04 6.52
CA ILE A 83 8.36 -0.03 6.91
C ILE A 83 7.62 -1.37 6.83
N LEU A 84 8.37 -2.40 6.45
CA LEU A 84 7.96 -3.78 6.54
C LEU A 84 8.49 -4.32 7.86
N HIS A 85 7.62 -4.38 8.87
CA HIS A 85 7.99 -4.81 10.21
C HIS A 85 7.82 -6.32 10.37
N LEU A 86 8.86 -6.97 10.88
CA LEU A 86 8.83 -8.35 11.36
C LEU A 86 8.97 -8.35 12.88
N SER A 87 8.13 -9.14 13.54
CA SER A 87 8.32 -9.49 14.95
C SER A 87 9.63 -10.26 15.12
N GLU A 88 10.31 -10.10 16.26
CA GLU A 88 11.45 -10.96 16.62
C GLU A 88 11.05 -12.46 16.61
N ARG A 89 9.77 -12.75 16.86
CA ARG A 89 9.20 -14.11 16.85
C ARG A 89 9.00 -14.68 15.44
N GLN A 90 9.09 -13.87 14.40
CA GLN A 90 9.08 -14.30 12.98
C GLN A 90 10.49 -14.57 12.43
N MET A 91 11.55 -14.22 13.17
CA MET A 91 12.92 -14.30 12.67
C MET A 91 13.44 -15.73 12.62
N GLY A 92 14.30 -16.02 11.63
CA GLY A 92 14.87 -17.35 11.44
C GLY A 92 13.86 -18.32 10.82
N ASP A 93 13.66 -19.48 11.47
CA ASP A 93 12.67 -20.49 11.09
C ASP A 93 11.49 -20.52 12.08
N ASN A 94 11.33 -19.46 12.86
CA ASN A 94 10.26 -19.34 13.85
C ASN A 94 8.94 -18.93 13.20
N ARG A 95 7.85 -19.21 13.92
CA ARG A 95 6.48 -18.92 13.52
C ARG A 95 5.70 -18.36 14.69
N VAL A 96 4.81 -17.41 14.40
CA VAL A 96 3.88 -16.83 15.37
C VAL A 96 2.45 -16.97 14.86
N ILE A 97 1.54 -17.40 15.73
CA ILE A 97 0.12 -17.53 15.38
C ILE A 97 -0.45 -16.11 15.15
N GLY A 98 -1.25 -15.92 14.10
CA GLY A 98 -1.75 -14.61 13.70
C GLY A 98 -2.51 -13.86 14.80
N HIS A 99 -3.27 -14.57 15.63
CA HIS A 99 -3.92 -13.97 16.80
C HIS A 99 -2.94 -13.38 17.81
N GLU A 100 -1.77 -14.01 18.02
CA GLU A 100 -0.73 -13.51 18.92
C GLU A 100 0.05 -12.36 18.27
N LEU A 101 0.39 -12.48 16.99
CA LEU A 101 1.05 -11.42 16.22
C LEU A 101 0.20 -10.15 16.19
N ARG A 102 -1.12 -10.29 16.02
CA ARG A 102 -2.05 -9.16 16.09
C ARG A 102 -1.95 -8.43 17.43
N GLN A 103 -1.93 -9.16 18.56
CA GLN A 103 -1.85 -8.54 19.88
C GLN A 103 -0.51 -7.79 20.06
N GLU A 104 0.58 -8.36 19.56
CA GLU A 104 1.90 -7.72 19.57
C GLU A 104 1.90 -6.42 18.76
N LEU A 105 1.40 -6.47 17.51
CA LEU A 105 1.32 -5.33 16.61
C LEU A 105 0.41 -4.21 17.16
N GLU A 106 -0.74 -4.56 17.73
CA GLU A 106 -1.68 -3.59 18.33
C GLU A 106 -1.15 -2.96 19.63
N GLY A 107 -0.21 -3.63 20.31
CA GLY A 107 0.47 -3.12 21.50
C GLY A 107 1.73 -2.29 21.21
N GLY A 108 2.17 -2.24 19.95
CA GLY A 108 3.39 -1.54 19.53
C GLY A 108 3.19 -0.05 19.23
N ASP A 109 4.29 0.65 19.04
CA ASP A 109 4.32 2.09 18.71
C ASP A 109 4.12 2.37 17.20
N GLN A 110 3.85 1.35 16.38
CA GLN A 110 3.71 1.54 14.95
C GLN A 110 2.26 1.84 14.57
N VAL A 111 2.07 2.69 13.55
CA VAL A 111 0.76 2.89 12.94
C VAL A 111 0.59 1.86 11.82
N LEU A 112 -0.27 0.87 12.05
CA LEU A 112 -0.54 -0.20 11.10
C LEU A 112 -1.31 0.35 9.89
N LEU A 113 -0.85 0.02 8.68
CA LEU A 113 -1.53 0.43 7.46
C LEU A 113 -2.75 -0.45 7.21
N ASN A 114 -3.82 0.17 6.70
CA ASN A 114 -5.10 -0.49 6.46
C ASN A 114 -5.22 -0.98 5.01
N SER A 115 -6.28 -1.73 4.72
CA SER A 115 -6.52 -2.32 3.40
C SER A 115 -6.76 -1.32 2.27
N ASN A 116 -7.06 -0.05 2.54
CA ASN A 116 -7.22 0.95 1.47
C ASN A 116 -5.85 1.29 0.86
N VAL A 117 -4.78 1.27 1.65
CA VAL A 117 -3.41 1.42 1.12
C VAL A 117 -3.05 0.22 0.25
N LEU A 118 -3.39 -1.00 0.69
CA LEU A 118 -3.21 -2.22 -0.09
C LEU A 118 -3.91 -2.12 -1.45
N ASP A 119 -5.19 -1.75 -1.45
CA ASP A 119 -5.98 -1.69 -2.67
C ASP A 119 -5.47 -0.61 -3.62
N TYR A 120 -5.01 0.52 -3.06
CA TYR A 120 -4.39 1.57 -3.85
C TYR A 120 -3.07 1.13 -4.50
N LEU A 121 -2.20 0.44 -3.76
CA LEU A 121 -0.93 -0.07 -4.31
C LEU A 121 -1.16 -1.17 -5.36
N TYR A 122 -2.21 -1.99 -5.19
CA TYR A 122 -2.60 -2.96 -6.20
C TYR A 122 -3.01 -2.28 -7.52
N ASP A 123 -3.78 -1.20 -7.45
CA ASP A 123 -4.21 -0.44 -8.64
C ASP A 123 -3.08 0.44 -9.23
N HIS A 124 -2.02 0.68 -8.45
CA HIS A 124 -0.86 1.52 -8.79
C HIS A 124 0.47 0.79 -8.49
N PRO A 125 0.78 -0.32 -9.21
CA PRO A 125 1.96 -1.13 -8.93
C PRO A 125 3.28 -0.36 -9.08
N GLU A 126 3.30 0.73 -9.86
CA GLU A 126 4.45 1.63 -10.02
C GLU A 126 4.88 2.36 -8.72
N LEU A 127 4.03 2.35 -7.69
CA LEU A 127 4.33 2.92 -6.37
C LEU A 127 4.97 1.92 -5.41
N SER A 128 5.04 0.64 -5.78
CA SER A 128 5.61 -0.38 -4.90
C SER A 128 7.13 -0.40 -5.01
N PRO A 129 7.86 -0.30 -3.89
CA PRO A 129 9.31 -0.46 -3.89
C PRO A 129 9.77 -1.79 -4.46
N GLU A 130 10.88 -1.79 -5.20
CA GLU A 130 11.39 -3.04 -5.81
C GLU A 130 11.84 -4.04 -4.75
N HIS A 131 12.44 -3.56 -3.66
CA HIS A 131 12.89 -4.38 -2.54
C HIS A 131 11.75 -4.98 -1.71
N TRP A 132 10.48 -4.63 -1.97
CA TRP A 132 9.34 -5.25 -1.31
C TRP A 132 9.02 -6.64 -1.84
N LYS A 133 9.46 -6.98 -3.06
CA LYS A 133 9.05 -8.23 -3.72
C LYS A 133 9.57 -9.47 -3.00
N GLN A 134 10.80 -9.41 -2.51
CA GLN A 134 11.50 -10.56 -1.92
C GLN A 134 12.33 -10.14 -0.71
N ASN A 135 12.51 -11.06 0.22
CA ASN A 135 13.46 -10.91 1.32
C ASN A 135 14.91 -11.15 0.87
N GLU A 136 15.86 -11.00 1.79
CA GLU A 136 17.29 -11.22 1.53
C GLU A 136 17.64 -12.65 1.11
N GLN A 137 16.75 -13.61 1.38
CA GLN A 137 16.88 -15.02 0.99
C GLN A 137 16.26 -15.32 -0.39
N GLY A 138 15.70 -14.31 -1.07
CA GLY A 138 15.03 -14.45 -2.37
C GLY A 138 13.61 -15.03 -2.26
N GLU A 139 13.04 -15.08 -1.06
CA GLU A 139 11.68 -15.57 -0.82
C GLU A 139 10.69 -14.42 -0.94
N THR A 140 9.55 -14.65 -1.60
CA THR A 140 8.51 -13.63 -1.80
C THR A 140 7.99 -13.11 -0.46
N HIS A 141 7.83 -11.79 -0.33
CA HIS A 141 7.08 -11.21 0.79
C HIS A 141 5.57 -11.28 0.53
N TYR A 142 4.83 -11.66 1.57
CA TYR A 142 3.40 -11.48 1.71
C TYR A 142 3.18 -10.34 2.69
N ILE A 143 2.95 -9.13 2.18
CA ILE A 143 2.93 -7.90 2.97
C ILE A 143 1.55 -7.65 3.54
N PHE A 144 1.40 -7.77 4.87
CA PHE A 144 0.10 -7.72 5.56
C PHE A 144 -0.29 -6.32 6.04
N PHE A 145 -1.56 -5.96 5.85
CA PHE A 145 -2.12 -4.65 6.20
C PHE A 145 -3.03 -4.76 7.43
N TRP A 146 -2.41 -4.94 8.59
CA TRP A 146 -3.06 -5.22 9.89
C TRP A 146 -3.94 -4.08 10.44
N GLY A 147 -3.93 -2.90 9.81
CA GLY A 147 -4.89 -1.83 10.10
C GLY A 147 -6.32 -2.19 9.70
N SER A 148 -6.55 -3.30 8.99
CA SER A 148 -7.90 -3.84 8.74
C SER A 148 -8.01 -5.30 9.15
N ILE A 149 -9.05 -5.63 9.92
CA ILE A 149 -9.38 -7.00 10.31
C ILE A 149 -10.81 -7.31 9.88
N PHE A 150 -10.98 -8.44 9.23
CA PHE A 150 -12.26 -8.93 8.76
C PHE A 150 -12.64 -10.21 9.50
N ARG A 151 -13.92 -10.54 9.48
CA ARG A 151 -14.48 -11.76 10.06
C ARG A 151 -15.36 -12.47 9.06
N ASP A 152 -15.23 -13.78 9.00
CA ASP A 152 -16.19 -14.63 8.34
C ASP A 152 -17.41 -14.82 9.26
N PRO A 153 -18.62 -14.36 8.87
CA PRO A 153 -19.81 -14.48 9.70
C PRO A 153 -20.26 -15.93 9.90
N SER A 154 -19.81 -16.88 9.06
CA SER A 154 -20.25 -18.27 9.11
C SER A 154 -19.56 -19.09 10.22
N ASN A 155 -18.31 -18.76 10.54
CA ASN A 155 -17.49 -19.50 11.51
C ASN A 155 -16.79 -18.60 12.55
N GLY A 156 -16.87 -17.27 12.38
CA GLY A 156 -16.29 -16.29 13.30
C GLY A 156 -14.78 -16.10 13.17
N LEU A 157 -14.12 -16.78 12.22
CA LEU A 157 -12.69 -16.68 12.01
C LEU A 157 -12.29 -15.29 11.52
N LEU A 158 -11.16 -14.79 12.01
CA LEU A 158 -10.64 -13.49 11.63
C LEU A 158 -9.60 -13.64 10.51
N CYS A 159 -9.56 -12.68 9.58
CA CYS A 159 -8.50 -12.59 8.59
C CYS A 159 -7.97 -11.17 8.40
N VAL A 160 -6.79 -11.10 7.79
CA VAL A 160 -6.10 -9.88 7.37
C VAL A 160 -5.70 -10.02 5.89
N ARG A 161 -5.73 -8.91 5.14
CA ARG A 161 -5.38 -8.87 3.71
C ARG A 161 -3.89 -8.59 3.50
N PHE A 162 -3.33 -9.07 2.39
CA PHE A 162 -1.93 -8.87 2.03
C PHE A 162 -1.70 -8.66 0.53
N LEU A 163 -0.55 -8.07 0.18
CA LEU A 163 -0.01 -7.97 -1.18
C LEU A 163 1.19 -8.90 -1.36
N PHE A 164 1.39 -9.41 -2.56
CA PHE A 164 2.57 -10.19 -2.91
C PHE A 164 2.88 -10.11 -4.41
N TRP A 165 4.07 -10.56 -4.80
CA TRP A 165 4.47 -10.66 -6.22
C TRP A 165 4.68 -12.12 -6.60
N ASP A 166 4.08 -12.51 -7.72
CA ASP A 166 4.31 -13.80 -8.37
C ASP A 166 4.70 -13.64 -9.85
N ASP A 167 4.75 -14.75 -10.59
CA ASP A 167 5.09 -14.75 -12.02
C ASP A 167 4.09 -13.94 -12.88
N GLY A 168 2.85 -13.73 -12.40
CA GLY A 168 1.80 -12.97 -13.06
C GLY A 168 1.83 -11.47 -12.75
N GLY A 169 2.54 -11.06 -11.70
CA GLY A 169 2.71 -9.67 -11.30
C GLY A 169 2.38 -9.42 -9.84
N LEU A 170 1.87 -8.23 -9.54
CA LEU A 170 1.37 -7.88 -8.20
C LEU A 170 -0.01 -8.48 -8.02
N ASP A 171 -0.20 -9.20 -6.91
CA ASP A 171 -1.49 -9.76 -6.52
C ASP A 171 -1.83 -9.47 -5.05
N ARG A 172 -3.09 -9.72 -4.65
CA ARG A 172 -3.61 -9.50 -3.31
C ARG A 172 -4.52 -10.65 -2.87
N ASP A 173 -4.43 -11.03 -1.60
CA ASP A 173 -5.28 -12.07 -1.01
C ASP A 173 -5.46 -11.81 0.51
N TYR A 174 -5.93 -12.80 1.27
CA TYR A 174 -6.11 -12.74 2.71
C TYR A 174 -5.67 -14.03 3.41
N ARG A 175 -5.33 -13.92 4.70
CA ARG A 175 -4.94 -15.08 5.54
C ARG A 175 -5.71 -15.07 6.86
N TRP A 176 -6.19 -16.25 7.27
CA TRP A 176 -6.84 -16.45 8.57
C TRP A 176 -5.86 -16.36 9.72
N LEU A 177 -6.22 -15.67 10.80
CA LEU A 177 -5.39 -15.44 11.99
C LEU A 177 -5.07 -16.70 12.81
N ASP A 178 -5.74 -17.82 12.51
CA ASP A 178 -5.43 -19.15 13.08
C ASP A 178 -4.18 -19.79 12.47
N TYR A 179 -3.69 -19.28 11.34
CA TYR A 179 -2.45 -19.75 10.74
C TYR A 179 -1.22 -19.12 11.38
N ASP A 180 -0.06 -19.62 10.96
CA ASP A 180 1.24 -19.13 11.37
C ASP A 180 1.75 -18.05 10.39
N TRP A 181 2.52 -17.12 10.95
CA TRP A 181 3.28 -16.09 10.25
C TRP A 181 4.77 -16.31 10.48
N ASP A 182 5.55 -16.26 9.40
CA ASP A 182 7.01 -16.39 9.43
C ASP A 182 7.70 -15.16 8.83
N ARG A 183 8.99 -15.29 8.50
CA ARG A 183 9.82 -14.20 7.95
C ARG A 183 9.36 -13.68 6.59
N GLN A 184 8.51 -14.42 5.86
CA GLN A 184 7.93 -13.98 4.59
C GLN A 184 6.73 -13.06 4.80
N ASP A 185 6.25 -12.90 6.04
CA ASP A 185 4.95 -12.30 6.32
C ASP A 185 5.05 -10.97 7.11
N PRO A 186 5.76 -9.94 6.59
CA PRO A 186 5.91 -8.68 7.31
C PRO A 186 4.60 -7.88 7.38
N SER A 187 4.47 -7.07 8.43
CA SER A 187 3.41 -6.07 8.59
C SER A 187 3.81 -4.74 7.96
N ALA A 188 2.94 -4.15 7.15
CA ALA A 188 3.11 -2.79 6.64
C ALA A 188 2.69 -1.75 7.68
N SER A 189 3.60 -0.85 8.04
CA SER A 189 3.35 0.19 9.03
C SER A 189 4.14 1.47 8.75
N VAL A 190 3.79 2.56 9.43
CA VAL A 190 4.63 3.76 9.54
C VAL A 190 4.96 4.01 11.01
N ALA A 191 6.09 4.66 11.29
CA ALA A 191 6.41 5.05 12.66
C ALA A 191 5.34 5.98 13.25
N SER A 192 4.99 5.81 14.54
CA SER A 192 4.25 6.84 15.28
C SER A 192 5.04 8.15 15.28
N ASN A 193 4.33 9.27 15.44
CA ASN A 193 4.97 10.56 15.74
C ASN A 193 5.56 10.55 17.15
#